data_AF-A0A528FE53-F1
#
_entry.id   AF-A0A528FE53-F1
#
_cell.length_a   1.000
_cell.length_b   1.000
_cell.length_c   1.000
_cell.angle_alpha   90.00
_cell.angle_beta   90.00
_cell.angle_gamma   90.00
#
_symmetry.space_group_name_H-M   'P 1'
#
loop_
_entity.id
_entity.type
_entity.pdbx_description
1 polymer ?
#
loop_
_entity_poly.entity_id
_entity_poly.type
_entity_poly.pdbx_seq_one_letter_code
_entity_poly.pdbx_strand_id
1 'polypeptide(L)' 'MKAALDIVSAGMVTAVGLDAPSSCAAMRARLDGFQETRFVAPGGDWLIGAPVSLPRNWIGEERLA' A
#
# COMPACT_ATOMS: atom_id res chain seq x y z
N MET A 1 10.45 15.61 34.46
CA MET A 1 11.37 14.93 33.51
C MET A 1 10.49 14.24 32.47
N LYS A 2 10.63 14.54 31.17
CA LYS A 2 9.92 13.78 30.12
C LYS A 2 10.76 12.56 29.77
N ALA A 3 10.15 11.38 29.74
CA ALA A 3 10.82 10.17 29.28
C ALA A 3 11.07 10.25 27.76
N ALA A 4 12.18 9.67 27.31
CA ALA A 4 12.44 9.49 25.88
C ALA A 4 11.43 8.49 25.29
N LEU A 5 10.98 8.74 24.07
CA LEU A 5 10.06 7.88 23.32
C LEU A 5 10.74 7.49 22.01
N ASP A 6 10.97 6.20 21.85
CA ASP A 6 11.66 5.64 20.68
C ASP A 6 10.76 4.64 19.94
N ILE A 7 10.97 4.52 18.64
CA ILE A 7 10.37 3.46 17.81
C ILE A 7 11.28 2.24 17.87
N VAL A 8 10.81 1.18 18.49
CA VAL A 8 11.58 -0.08 18.65
C VAL A 8 11.42 -1.04 17.47
N SER A 9 10.35 -0.89 16.69
CA SER A 9 10.07 -1.72 15.52
C SER A 9 9.07 -1.05 14.57
N ALA A 10 9.10 -1.45 13.31
CA ALA A 10 8.14 -1.04 12.28
C ALA A 10 7.89 -2.19 11.30
N GLY A 11 6.68 -2.26 10.76
CA GLY A 11 6.31 -3.14 9.65
C GLY A 11 5.80 -2.32 8.48
N MET A 12 5.98 -2.81 7.25
CA MET A 12 5.54 -2.13 6.03
C MET A 12 4.75 -3.09 5.15
N VAL A 13 3.61 -2.62 4.66
CA VAL A 13 2.82 -3.26 3.60
C VAL A 13 2.34 -2.14 2.68
N THR A 14 2.81 -2.13 1.43
CA THR A 14 2.67 -1.00 0.51
C THR A 14 2.32 -1.47 -0.90
N ALA A 15 1.96 -0.53 -1.78
CA ALA A 15 1.68 -0.83 -3.19
C ALA A 15 2.91 -1.30 -4.00
N VAL A 16 4.12 -1.12 -3.47
CA VAL A 16 5.39 -1.41 -4.16
C VAL A 16 6.27 -2.42 -3.43
N GLY A 17 5.78 -2.99 -2.32
CA GLY A 17 6.53 -3.93 -1.48
C GLY A 17 5.73 -4.35 -0.25
N LEU A 18 5.93 -5.59 0.21
CA LEU A 18 5.21 -6.19 1.33
C LEU A 18 6.09 -6.33 2.60
N ASP A 19 7.28 -5.73 2.56
CA ASP A 19 8.18 -5.61 3.70
C ASP A 19 9.03 -4.33 3.57
N ALA A 20 9.73 -3.96 4.65
CA ALA A 20 10.52 -2.73 4.65
C ALA A 20 11.67 -2.73 3.62
N PRO A 21 12.48 -3.81 3.47
CA PRO A 21 13.54 -3.84 2.45
C PRO A 21 13.02 -3.64 1.02
N SER A 22 11.98 -4.38 0.61
CA SER A 22 11.41 -4.31 -0.75
C SER A 22 10.76 -2.97 -1.03
N SER A 23 9.93 -2.46 -0.11
CA SER A 23 9.30 -1.14 -0.25
C SER A 23 10.33 -0.02 -0.38
N CYS A 24 11.35 -0.03 0.48
CA CYS A 24 12.41 0.99 0.45
C CYS A 24 13.22 0.92 -0.84
N ALA A 25 13.54 -0.29 -1.33
CA ALA A 25 14.24 -0.47 -2.60
C ALA A 25 13.41 0.06 -3.77
N ALA A 26 12.12 -0.27 -3.84
CA ALA A 26 11.21 0.18 -4.87
C ALA A 26 11.06 1.72 -4.89
N MET A 27 10.87 2.34 -3.73
CA MET A 27 10.80 3.81 -3.61
C MET A 27 12.09 4.50 -4.08
N ARG A 28 13.26 3.96 -3.71
CA ARG A 28 14.56 4.49 -4.18
C ARG A 28 14.75 4.31 -5.69
N ALA A 29 14.24 3.21 -6.25
CA ALA A 29 14.23 2.96 -7.69
C ALA A 29 13.15 3.76 -8.44
N ARG A 30 12.36 4.59 -7.73
CA ARG A 30 11.22 5.36 -8.28
C ARG A 30 10.16 4.49 -8.94
N LEU A 31 10.00 3.27 -8.44
CA LEU A 31 8.87 2.44 -8.82
C LEU A 31 7.61 2.98 -8.14
N ASP A 32 6.53 3.07 -8.90
CA ASP A 32 5.20 3.33 -8.39
C ASP A 32 4.33 2.07 -8.48
N GLY A 33 3.19 2.10 -7.78
CA GLY A 33 2.19 1.04 -7.82
C GLY A 33 0.86 1.51 -8.40
N PHE A 34 0.85 2.67 -9.09
CA PHE A 34 -0.39 3.24 -9.61
C PHE A 34 -0.86 2.43 -10.82
N GLN A 35 -2.12 2.00 -10.76
CA GLN A 35 -2.76 1.24 -11.81
C GLN A 35 -4.27 1.51 -11.81
N GLU A 36 -4.94 1.12 -12.88
CA GLU A 36 -6.40 1.06 -12.90
C GLU A 36 -6.89 0.13 -11.78
N THR A 37 -7.71 0.69 -10.90
CA THR A 37 -8.40 -0.09 -9.88
C THR A 37 -9.68 -0.68 -10.45
N ARG A 38 -10.27 -1.61 -9.72
CA ARG A 38 -11.56 -2.22 -10.09
C ARG A 38 -12.77 -1.37 -9.66
N PHE A 39 -12.56 -0.07 -9.43
CA PHE A 39 -13.61 0.88 -9.07
C PHE A 39 -13.83 1.84 -10.23
N VAL A 40 -15.09 2.03 -10.61
CA VAL A 40 -15.49 2.92 -11.70
C VAL A 40 -15.91 4.27 -11.12
N ALA A 41 -15.36 5.36 -11.64
CA ALA A 41 -15.75 6.72 -11.30
C ALA A 41 -17.15 7.05 -11.86
N PRO A 42 -17.85 8.08 -11.36
CA PRO A 42 -19.15 8.48 -11.89
C PRO A 42 -19.19 8.76 -13.41
N GLY A 43 -18.04 9.05 -14.03
CA GLY A 43 -17.90 9.27 -15.48
C GLY A 43 -17.70 8.00 -16.32
N GLY A 44 -17.63 6.81 -15.72
CA GLY A 44 -17.42 5.54 -16.42
C GLY A 44 -15.95 5.11 -16.55
N ASP A 45 -15.00 5.97 -16.18
CA ASP A 45 -13.58 5.65 -16.20
C ASP A 45 -13.16 4.81 -14.98
N TRP A 46 -12.16 3.93 -15.15
CA TRP A 46 -11.53 3.26 -14.03
C TRP A 46 -10.75 4.25 -13.17
N LEU A 47 -10.93 4.18 -11.85
CA LEU A 47 -10.17 5.00 -10.92
C LEU A 47 -8.72 4.52 -10.87
N ILE A 48 -7.77 5.43 -11.06
CA ILE A 48 -6.36 5.16 -10.81
C ILE A 48 -6.08 5.21 -9.31
N GLY A 49 -5.37 4.21 -8.82
CA GLY A 49 -4.97 4.12 -7.41
C GLY A 49 -3.77 3.21 -7.24
N ALA A 50 -3.28 3.08 -6.00
CA ALA A 50 -2.13 2.25 -5.66
C ALA A 50 -2.57 1.07 -4.77
N PRO A 51 -3.18 0.01 -5.35
CA PRO A 51 -3.63 -1.14 -4.57
C PRO A 51 -2.43 -1.90 -3.99
N VAL A 52 -2.57 -2.32 -2.74
CA VAL A 52 -1.64 -3.29 -2.14
C VAL A 52 -2.00 -4.68 -2.67
N SER A 53 -1.08 -5.33 -3.35
CA SER A 53 -1.26 -6.70 -3.85
C SER A 53 -1.31 -7.68 -2.70
N LEU A 54 -2.50 -8.16 -2.36
CA LEU A 54 -2.71 -9.24 -1.40
C LEU A 54 -2.86 -10.58 -2.16
N PRO A 55 -2.58 -11.73 -1.52
CA PRO A 55 -2.69 -13.05 -2.16
C PRO A 55 -4.09 -13.37 -2.70
N ARG A 56 -5.11 -12.64 -2.22
CA ARG A 56 -6.51 -12.77 -2.65
C ARG A 56 -7.02 -11.39 -3.06
N ASN A 57 -7.94 -11.39 -4.01
CA ASN A 57 -8.58 -10.17 -4.54
C ASN A 57 -9.66 -9.62 -3.59
N TRP A 58 -9.35 -9.53 -2.30
CA TRP A 58 -10.26 -9.01 -1.30
C TRP A 58 -10.49 -7.51 -1.49
N ILE A 59 -11.76 -7.13 -1.45
CA ILE A 59 -12.22 -5.75 -1.65
C ILE A 59 -13.19 -5.41 -0.52
N GLY A 60 -13.23 -4.14 -0.12
CA GLY A 60 -14.17 -3.67 0.90
C GLY A 60 -13.90 -4.30 2.27
N GLU A 61 -14.96 -4.73 2.95
CA GLU A 61 -14.90 -5.30 4.30
C GLU A 61 -14.07 -6.59 4.36
N GLU A 62 -14.08 -7.41 3.31
CA GLU A 62 -13.24 -8.61 3.22
C GLU A 62 -11.75 -8.30 3.27
N ARG A 63 -11.35 -7.06 2.93
CA ARG A 63 -9.96 -6.60 3.00
C ARG A 63 -9.55 -6.12 4.40
N LEU A 64 -10.53 -5.83 5.26
CA LEU A 64 -10.32 -5.36 6.64
C LEU A 64 -10.26 -6.51 7.65
N ALA A 65 -10.71 -7.70 7.25
CA ALA A 65 -10.77 -8.91 8.06
C ALA A 65 -9.42 -9.63 8.17
#